data_AF-A0A068YGV1-F1
#
_entry.id   AF-A0A068YGV1-F1
#
_cell.length_a   1.000
_cell.length_b   1.000
_cell.length_c   1.000
_cell.angle_alpha   90.00
_cell.angle_beta   90.00
_cell.angle_gamma   90.00
#
_symmetry.space_group_name_H-M   'P 1'
#
loop_
_entity.id
_entity.type
_entity.pdbx_description
1 polymer ?
#
loop_
_entity_poly.entity_id
_entity_poly.type
_entity_poly.pdbx_seq_one_letter_code
_entity_poly.pdbx_strand_id
1 'polypeptide(L)'
;MTLEVRDWDGSSNNFKRHMRVANLFLINGCTRQTVATLYDPELLMTTADGMLIRGTEVQILDKRTHEFVQMWLCRPTIYNGAPLKPFDTSIPAFGQP
;
A
#
# COMPACT_ATOMS: atom_id res chain seq x y z
N MET A 1 0.60 -12.38 -3.09
CA MET A 1 0.40 -11.16 -2.27
C MET A 1 -0.58 -10.27 -3.02
N THR A 2 -1.58 -9.71 -2.35
CA THR A 2 -2.70 -9.01 -2.97
C THR A 2 -2.88 -7.65 -2.31
N LEU A 3 -2.99 -6.60 -3.11
CA LEU A 3 -3.31 -5.25 -2.64
C LEU A 3 -4.81 -5.02 -2.80
N GLU A 4 -5.46 -4.54 -1.75
CA GLU A 4 -6.86 -4.12 -1.77
C GLU A 4 -6.96 -2.68 -1.26
N VAL A 5 -7.63 -1.82 -2.01
CA VAL A 5 -7.96 -0.46 -1.58
C VAL A 5 -9.46 -0.40 -1.32
N ARG A 6 -9.85 0.04 -0.13
CA ARG A 6 -11.25 0.12 0.29
C ARG A 6 -11.49 1.35 1.16
N ASP A 7 -12.76 1.73 1.32
CA ASP A 7 -13.13 2.73 2.33
C ASP A 7 -13.04 2.11 3.74
N TRP A 8 -12.60 2.91 4.70
CA TRP A 8 -12.58 2.53 6.11
C TRP A 8 -13.91 2.88 6.78
N ASP A 9 -14.56 1.88 7.38
CA ASP A 9 -15.85 2.02 8.09
C ASP A 9 -15.74 2.15 9.62
N GLY A 10 -14.53 2.27 10.19
CA GLY A 10 -14.27 1.97 11.61
C GLY A 10 -14.72 3.01 12.63
N SER A 11 -15.59 3.95 12.27
CA SER A 11 -16.09 4.98 13.19
C SER A 11 -17.61 4.89 13.38
N SER A 12 -18.03 4.73 14.63
CA SER A 12 -19.45 4.67 15.06
C SER A 12 -20.10 6.05 15.30
N ASN A 13 -19.44 7.17 14.92
CA ASN A 13 -19.95 8.52 15.18
C ASN A 13 -20.19 9.34 13.90
N ASN A 14 -20.90 10.47 14.05
CA ASN A 14 -21.35 11.33 12.95
C ASN A 14 -20.27 12.25 12.36
N PHE A 15 -19.00 12.13 12.77
CA PHE A 15 -17.87 12.87 12.21
C PHE A 15 -17.07 12.02 11.22
N LYS A 16 -17.78 11.36 10.29
CA LYS A 16 -17.16 10.51 9.26
C LYS A 16 -16.13 11.31 8.47
N ARG A 17 -14.85 10.97 8.63
CA ARG A 17 -13.86 11.19 7.58
C ARG A 17 -13.97 10.02 6.63
N HIS A 18 -14.35 10.29 5.39
CA HIS A 18 -14.22 9.31 4.31
C HIS A 18 -12.73 9.08 4.08
N MET A 19 -12.18 8.06 4.73
CA MET A 19 -10.78 7.68 4.63
C MET A 19 -10.67 6.37 3.87
N ARG A 20 -9.76 6.33 2.89
CA ARG A 20 -9.39 5.09 2.21
C ARG A 20 -8.27 4.39 2.96
N VAL A 21 -8.23 3.07 2.82
CA VAL A 21 -7.15 2.22 3.33
C VAL A 21 -6.68 1.26 2.25
N ALA A 22 -5.38 1.13 2.12
CA ALA A 22 -4.72 0.16 1.26
C ALA A 22 -4.15 -0.96 2.14
N ASN A 23 -4.68 -2.17 2.00
CA ASN A 23 -4.25 -3.32 2.78
C ASN A 23 -3.51 -4.30 1.88
N LEU A 24 -2.38 -4.77 2.37
CA LEU A 24 -1.53 -5.73 1.68
C LEU A 24 -1.66 -7.08 2.35
N PHE A 25 -2.12 -8.09 1.60
CA PHE A 25 -2.41 -9.41 2.13
C PHE A 25 -1.51 -10.49 1.53
N LEU A 26 -1.14 -11.45 2.37
CA LEU A 26 -0.66 -12.75 1.93
C LEU A 26 -1.79 -13.77 2.10
N ILE A 27 -1.97 -14.60 1.07
CA ILE A 27 -2.86 -15.76 1.12
C ILE A 27 -1.96 -16.98 1.24
N ASN A 28 -1.98 -17.60 2.41
CA ASN A 28 -1.24 -18.84 2.69
C ASN A 28 -2.28 -19.96 2.83
N GLY A 29 -2.45 -20.76 1.76
CA GLY A 29 -3.54 -21.74 1.70
C GLY A 29 -4.90 -21.06 1.73
N CYS A 30 -5.70 -21.32 2.77
CA CYS A 30 -7.02 -20.72 2.97
C CYS A 30 -7.01 -19.50 3.92
N THR A 31 -5.85 -19.11 4.45
CA THR A 31 -5.74 -18.02 5.42
C THR A 31 -5.33 -16.72 4.74
N ARG A 32 -6.13 -15.67 4.90
CA ARG A 32 -5.81 -14.29 4.49
C ARG A 32 -5.21 -13.55 5.69
N GLN A 33 -3.97 -13.10 5.55
CA GLN A 33 -3.27 -12.33 6.59
C GLN A 33 -2.90 -10.95 6.06
N THR A 34 -3.28 -9.89 6.78
CA THR A 34 -2.80 -8.53 6.51
C THR A 34 -1.34 -8.43 6.96
N VAL A 35 -0.47 -8.05 6.03
CA VAL A 35 0.97 -7.87 6.25
C VAL A 35 1.30 -6.43 6.55
N ALA A 36 0.60 -5.50 5.90
CA ALA A 36 0.78 -4.07 6.10
C ALA A 36 -0.51 -3.33 5.73
N THR A 37 -0.72 -2.19 6.39
CA THR A 37 -1.85 -1.30 6.15
C THR A 37 -1.34 0.12 5.93
N LEU A 38 -1.80 0.73 4.85
CA LEU A 38 -1.60 2.12 4.51
C LEU A 38 -2.91 2.88 4.69
N TYR A 39 -2.87 3.93 5.51
CA TYR A 39 -3.97 4.86 5.73
C TYR A 39 -3.84 6.07 4.81
N ASP A 40 -4.99 6.56 4.35
CA ASP A 40 -5.12 7.68 3.41
C ASP A 40 -4.21 7.54 2.18
N PRO A 41 -4.31 6.43 1.42
CA PRO A 41 -3.43 6.17 0.31
C PRO A 41 -3.69 7.13 -0.86
N GLU A 42 -2.62 7.73 -1.36
CA GLU A 42 -2.60 8.56 -2.56
C GLU A 42 -1.85 7.84 -3.68
N LEU A 43 -2.43 7.84 -4.88
CA LEU A 43 -1.77 7.36 -6.09
C LEU A 43 -0.90 8.48 -6.68
N LEU A 44 0.40 8.25 -6.78
CA LEU A 44 1.36 9.18 -7.39
C LEU A 44 1.63 8.77 -8.84
N MET A 45 1.82 9.77 -9.71
CA MET A 45 2.25 9.54 -11.08
C MET A 45 3.65 8.90 -11.09
N THR A 46 3.82 7.88 -11.92
CA THR A 46 5.10 7.19 -12.12
C THR A 46 5.39 7.05 -13.61
N THR A 47 6.66 7.03 -13.98
CA THR A 47 7.16 6.99 -15.37
C THR A 47 7.07 5.62 -16.04
N ALA A 48 6.66 4.57 -15.32
CA ALA A 48 6.84 3.18 -15.75
C ALA A 48 5.57 2.33 -15.59
N ASP A 49 5.69 1.02 -15.89
CA ASP A 49 4.65 -0.03 -15.82
C ASP A 49 4.09 -0.31 -14.40
N GLY A 50 4.28 0.59 -13.45
CA GLY A 50 3.89 0.43 -12.04
C GLY A 50 2.94 1.52 -11.55
N MET A 51 2.61 1.41 -10.28
CA MET A 51 1.80 2.35 -9.53
C MET A 51 2.55 2.67 -8.24
N LEU A 52 2.78 3.96 -7.97
CA LEU A 52 3.39 4.38 -6.72
C LEU A 52 2.27 4.85 -5.78
N ILE A 53 2.17 4.22 -4.61
CA ILE A 53 1.15 4.53 -3.61
C ILE A 53 1.85 5.08 -2.38
N ARG A 54 1.50 6.30 -1.96
CA ARG A 54 1.98 6.90 -0.72
C ARG A 54 0.88 6.84 0.32
N GLY A 55 1.21 6.65 1.59
CA GLY A 55 0.28 6.90 2.69
C GLY A 55 0.98 6.78 4.04
N THR A 56 0.18 6.67 5.09
CA THR A 56 0.67 6.54 6.46
C THR A 56 0.50 5.11 6.96
N GLU A 57 1.58 4.50 7.41
CA GLU A 57 1.56 3.27 8.19
C GLU A 57 1.57 3.62 9.68
N VAL A 58 0.74 2.93 10.46
CA VAL A 58 0.67 3.12 11.92
C VAL A 58 1.16 1.86 12.60
N GLN A 59 2.15 2.00 13.49
CA GLN A 59 2.68 0.89 14.26
C GLN A 59 2.73 1.25 15.75
N ILE A 60 2.44 0.27 16.61
CA ILE A 60 2.65 0.42 18.05
C ILE A 60 4.02 -0.17 18.39
N LEU A 61 4.94 0.70 18.79
CA LEU A 61 6.28 0.33 19.25
C LEU A 61 6.46 0.89 20.66
N ASP A 62 7.01 0.11 21.59
CA ASP A 62 7.25 0.54 22.98
C ASP A 62 6.04 1.23 23.65
N LYS A 63 4.84 0.69 23.42
CA LYS A 63 3.55 1.21 23.91
C LYS A 63 3.20 2.63 23.42
N ARG A 64 3.84 3.09 22.34
CA ARG A 64 3.55 4.35 21.67
C ARG A 64 3.09 4.09 20.25
N THR A 65 2.17 4.92 19.79
CA THR A 65 1.75 4.93 18.39
C THR A 65 2.74 5.75 17.58
N HIS A 66 3.29 5.13 16.55
CA HIS A 66 4.18 5.76 15.58
C HIS A 66 3.50 5.80 14.23
N GLU A 67 3.66 6.92 13.53
CA GLU A 67 3.17 7.12 12.18
C GLU A 67 4.38 7.24 11.25
N PHE A 68 4.40 6.42 10.21
CA PHE A 68 5.46 6.38 9.21
C PHE A 68 4.88 6.69 7.84
N VAL A 69 5.48 7.63 7.12
CA VAL A 69 5.15 7.84 5.71
C VAL A 69 5.80 6.72 4.90
N GLN A 70 4.97 5.93 4.23
CA GLN A 70 5.41 4.81 3.40
C GLN A 70 5.10 5.06 1.93
N MET A 71 5.93 4.47 1.06
CA MET A 71 5.74 4.45 -0.39
C MET A 71 5.82 3.02 -0.90
N TRP A 72 4.76 2.55 -1.54
CA TRP A 72 4.66 1.23 -2.15
C TRP A 72 4.72 1.35 -3.66
N LEU A 73 5.74 0.76 -4.27
CA LEU A 73 5.81 0.61 -5.72
C LEU A 73 5.20 -0.74 -6.12
N CYS A 74 4.01 -0.69 -6.69
CA CYS A 74 3.23 -1.86 -7.07
C CYS A 74 3.25 -2.07 -8.58
N ARG A 75 3.15 -3.32 -9.03
CA ARG A 75 2.82 -3.65 -10.42
C ARG A 75 1.70 -4.69 -10.46
N PRO A 76 0.69 -4.50 -11.31
CA PRO A 76 -0.30 -5.54 -11.52
C PRO A 76 0.40 -6.78 -12.10
N THR A 77 0.03 -7.96 -11.59
CA THR A 77 0.50 -9.24 -12.10
C THR A 77 -0.69 -10.11 -12.43
N ILE A 78 -0.51 -11.03 -13.38
CA ILE A 78 -1.49 -12.06 -13.68
C ILE A 78 -1.30 -13.19 -12.64
N TYR A 79 -2.40 -13.71 -12.10
CA TYR A 79 -2.36 -14.88 -11.22
C TYR A 79 -1.81 -16.08 -12.00
N ASN A 80 -0.75 -16.71 -11.50
CA ASN A 80 0.06 -17.74 -12.20
C ASN A 80 0.70 -17.29 -13.53
N GLY A 81 0.84 -15.98 -13.75
CA GLY A 81 1.59 -15.44 -14.89
C GLY A 81 3.10 -15.61 -14.74
N ALA A 82 3.85 -15.36 -15.83
CA ALA A 82 5.30 -15.30 -15.77
C ALA A 82 5.76 -14.21 -14.78
N PRO A 83 6.88 -14.42 -14.05
CA PRO A 83 7.42 -13.39 -13.17
C PRO A 83 7.66 -12.07 -13.91
N LEU A 84 7.27 -10.96 -13.30
CA LEU A 84 7.57 -9.64 -13.84
C LEU A 84 9.08 -9.42 -13.86
N LYS A 85 9.60 -8.82 -14.95
CA LYS A 85 11.00 -8.36 -15.01
C LYS A 85 11.27 -7.43 -13.82
N PRO A 86 12.46 -7.40 -13.22
CA PRO A 86 12.79 -6.44 -12.16
C PRO A 86 12.48 -4.99 -12.56
N PHE A 87 12.25 -4.11 -11.59
CA PHE A 87 12.15 -2.68 -11.87
C PHE A 87 13.48 -2.21 -12.49
N ASP A 88 13.38 -1.38 -13.52
CA ASP A 88 14.55 -0.70 -14.06
C ASP A 88 15.01 0.36 -13.07
N THR A 89 16.14 0.10 -12.42
CA THR A 89 16.74 1.01 -11.42
C THR A 89 17.57 2.12 -12.06
N SER A 90 17.73 2.13 -13.39
CA SER A 90 18.43 3.20 -14.10
C SER A 90 17.57 4.45 -14.29
N ILE A 91 16.24 4.32 -14.16
CA ILE A 91 15.30 5.44 -14.20
C ILE A 91 15.13 5.97 -12.77
N PRO A 92 15.55 7.21 -12.47
CA PRO A 92 15.38 7.76 -11.14
C PRO A 92 13.90 7.86 -10.79
N ALA A 93 13.51 7.37 -9.61
CA ALA A 93 12.22 7.69 -9.03
C ALA A 93 12.16 9.22 -8.85
N PHE A 94 11.11 9.87 -9.38
CA PHE A 94 10.94 11.32 -9.32
C PHE A 94 11.23 11.88 -7.92
N GLY A 95 12.00 12.98 -7.86
CA GLY A 95 12.20 13.76 -6.65
C GLY A 95 13.59 13.70 -6.01
N GLN A 96 14.65 13.39 -6.75
CA GLN A 96 15.99 13.87 -6.34
C GLN A 96 16.18 15.31 -6.83
N PRO A 97 16.78 16.20 -6.01
CA PRO A 97 17.15 17.55 -6.43
C PRO A 97 18.17 17.53 -7.58
#